data_AF-A0A2G9QBY0-F1
#
_entry.id   AF-A0A2G9QBY0-F1
#
_cell.length_a   1.000
_cell.length_b   1.000
_cell.length_c   1.000
_cell.angle_alpha   90.00
_cell.angle_beta   90.00
_cell.angle_gamma   90.00
#
_symmetry.space_group_name_H-M   'P 1'
#
loop_
_entity.id
_entity.type
_entity.pdbx_description
1 polymer ?
#
loop_
_entity_poly.entity_id
_entity_poly.type
_entity_poly.pdbx_seq_one_letter_code
_entity_poly.pdbx_strand_id
1 'polypeptide(L)'
;SRQNQLILGVMGIDVALEDIQKLMPRYSLGANGYMFAIDLNGYVLLHPNLKPQVINFQEPVTLDFLDAELEDENKEEIRRRMIDGMEGHQVIRTLVKSLDE
;
A
#
# COMPACT_ATOMS: atom_id res chain seq x y z
N SER A 1 -27.29 -27.60 -27.28
CA SER A 1 -26.90 -26.22 -27.61
C SER A 1 -25.86 -25.78 -26.58
N ARG A 2 -24.58 -25.69 -26.95
CA ARG A 2 -23.56 -25.08 -26.08
C ARG A 2 -23.73 -23.56 -26.23
N GLN A 3 -24.22 -22.89 -25.19
CA GLN A 3 -24.22 -21.43 -25.16
C GLN A 3 -22.77 -20.94 -25.22
N ASN A 4 -22.51 -19.90 -26.04
CA ASN A 4 -21.21 -19.24 -26.12
C ASN A 4 -20.81 -18.71 -24.73
N GLN A 5 -19.77 -19.27 -24.14
CA GLN A 5 -19.22 -18.89 -22.83
C GLN A 5 -18.15 -17.79 -22.95
N LEU A 6 -18.39 -16.78 -23.78
CA LEU A 6 -17.48 -15.65 -23.98
C LEU A 6 -17.97 -14.43 -23.19
N ILE A 7 -17.04 -13.75 -22.51
CA ILE A 7 -17.32 -12.45 -21.89
C ILE A 7 -17.53 -11.41 -22.99
N LEU A 8 -18.52 -10.54 -22.82
CA LEU A 8 -18.81 -9.46 -23.76
C LEU A 8 -17.79 -8.31 -23.66
N GLY A 9 -17.17 -8.14 -22.49
CA GLY A 9 -16.17 -7.12 -22.22
C GLY A 9 -15.92 -6.95 -20.73
N VAL A 10 -15.03 -6.03 -20.38
CA VAL A 10 -14.69 -5.64 -19.01
C VAL A 10 -15.01 -4.15 -18.86
N MET A 11 -15.64 -3.77 -17.75
CA MET A 11 -15.86 -2.38 -17.38
C MET A 11 -15.01 -2.08 -16.14
N GLY A 12 -14.31 -0.95 -16.15
CA GLY A 12 -13.57 -0.43 -15.03
C GLY A 12 -14.03 0.98 -14.68
N ILE A 13 -13.79 1.39 -13.45
CA ILE A 13 -13.96 2.76 -12.97
C ILE A 13 -12.69 3.17 -12.22
N ASP A 14 -12.27 4.41 -12.41
CA ASP A 14 -11.09 4.94 -11.74
C ASP A 14 -11.43 5.41 -10.33
N VAL A 15 -10.51 5.16 -9.40
CA VAL A 15 -10.53 5.70 -8.03
C VAL A 15 -9.23 6.45 -7.81
N ALA A 16 -9.32 7.76 -7.57
CA ALA A 16 -8.15 8.58 -7.33
C ALA A 16 -7.57 8.33 -5.93
N LEU A 17 -6.25 8.20 -5.82
CA LEU A 17 -5.57 8.04 -4.52
C LEU A 17 -5.87 9.21 -3.56
N GLU A 18 -6.04 10.42 -4.10
CA GLU A 18 -6.40 11.60 -3.32
C GLU A 18 -7.74 11.47 -2.59
N ASP A 19 -8.70 10.75 -3.18
CA ASP A 19 -10.01 10.53 -2.56
C ASP A 19 -9.91 9.52 -1.42
N ILE A 20 -9.06 8.51 -1.56
CA ILE A 20 -8.74 7.58 -0.46
C ILE A 20 -8.05 8.34 0.68
N GLN A 21 -7.09 9.21 0.38
CA GLN A 21 -6.39 10.03 1.39
C GLN A 21 -7.32 11.01 2.11
N LYS A 22 -8.43 11.44 1.51
CA LYS A 22 -9.44 12.30 2.18
C LYS A 22 -10.24 11.54 3.24
N LEU A 23 -10.41 10.22 3.09
CA LEU A 23 -11.11 9.38 4.06
C LEU A 23 -10.26 9.09 5.31
N MET A 24 -8.95 9.29 5.20
CA MET A 24 -7.99 9.03 6.26
C MET A 24 -7.95 10.17 7.30
N PRO A 25 -7.93 9.89 8.62
CA PRO A 25 -7.88 10.92 9.66
C PRO A 25 -6.57 11.74 9.61
N ARG A 26 -6.65 13.02 9.26
CA ARG A 26 -5.44 13.86 9.02
C ARG A 26 -4.74 14.40 10.27
N TYR A 27 -5.38 14.40 11.44
CA TYR A 27 -4.98 15.27 12.55
C TYR A 27 -4.63 14.58 13.88
N SER A 28 -4.58 13.24 13.93
CA SER A 28 -4.45 12.51 15.21
C SER A 28 -3.13 11.76 15.43
N LEU A 29 -2.19 11.78 14.47
CA LEU A 29 -1.01 10.90 14.49
C LEU A 29 0.28 11.53 15.01
N GLY A 30 0.33 12.87 15.12
CA GLY A 30 1.57 13.60 15.47
C GLY A 30 2.55 13.72 14.30
N ALA A 31 3.69 14.40 14.52
CA ALA A 31 4.62 14.76 13.43
C ALA A 31 5.27 13.57 12.71
N ASN A 32 5.44 12.43 13.40
CA ASN A 32 6.11 11.24 12.86
C ASN A 32 5.13 10.08 12.57
N GLY A 33 3.83 10.27 12.82
CA GLY A 33 2.84 9.24 12.59
C GLY A 33 2.25 9.37 11.18
N TYR A 34 2.16 8.25 10.47
CA TYR A 34 1.58 8.18 9.14
C TYR A 34 0.66 6.96 9.02
N MET A 35 -0.21 6.99 8.01
CA MET A 35 -0.98 5.83 7.59
C MET A 35 -0.41 5.29 6.30
N PHE A 36 -0.49 3.98 6.14
CA PHE A 36 -0.15 3.30 4.92
C PHE A 36 -1.22 2.27 4.58
N ALA A 37 -1.28 1.86 3.32
CA ALA A 37 -2.17 0.81 2.85
C ALA A 37 -1.38 -0.15 1.97
N ILE A 38 -1.63 -1.45 2.11
CA ILE A 38 -1.04 -2.51 1.29
C ILE A 38 -2.13 -3.35 0.64
N ASP A 39 -1.81 -3.96 -0.51
CA ASP A 39 -2.62 -5.02 -1.09
C ASP A 39 -2.30 -6.39 -0.47
N LEU A 40 -3.01 -7.44 -0.92
CA LEU A 40 -2.80 -8.82 -0.46
C LEU A 40 -1.48 -9.45 -0.95
N ASN A 41 -0.75 -8.77 -1.84
CA ASN A 41 0.58 -9.19 -2.27
C ASN A 41 1.69 -8.50 -1.45
N GLY A 42 1.33 -7.45 -0.69
CA GLY A 42 2.22 -6.63 0.12
C GLY A 42 2.72 -5.35 -0.56
N TYR A 43 2.18 -5.02 -1.74
CA TYR A 43 2.50 -3.78 -2.43
C TYR A 43 1.79 -2.59 -1.78
N VAL A 44 2.51 -1.48 -1.60
CA VAL A 44 1.94 -0.27 -1.02
C VAL A 44 1.04 0.46 -2.02
N LEU A 45 -0.18 0.77 -1.59
CA LEU A 45 -1.10 1.66 -2.30
C LEU A 45 -0.94 3.12 -1.85
N LEU A 46 -0.59 3.31 -0.58
CA LEU A 46 -0.38 4.61 0.05
C LEU A 46 0.80 4.50 1.01
N HIS A 47 1.82 5.31 0.82
CA HIS A 47 2.97 5.40 1.72
C HIS A 47 3.71 6.74 1.51
N PRO A 48 4.27 7.39 2.54
CA PRO A 48 5.06 8.62 2.38
C PRO A 48 6.24 8.48 1.40
N ASN A 49 6.88 7.30 1.38
CA ASN A 49 8.00 6.98 0.47
C ASN A 49 7.56 6.53 -0.93
N LEU A 50 6.26 6.39 -1.19
CA LEU A 50 5.75 6.06 -2.52
C LEU A 50 5.79 7.31 -3.40
N LYS A 51 6.81 7.42 -4.26
CA LYS A 51 6.94 8.53 -5.21
C LYS A 51 6.20 8.18 -6.51
N PRO A 52 5.33 9.05 -7.04
CA PRO A 52 4.75 8.84 -8.36
C PRO A 52 5.86 8.90 -9.42
N GLN A 53 6.09 7.81 -10.15
CA GLN A 53 7.00 7.83 -11.29
C GLN A 53 6.36 8.57 -12.46
N VAL A 54 7.06 9.55 -13.03
CA VAL A 54 6.55 10.46 -14.07
C VAL A 54 6.80 9.91 -15.49
N ILE A 55 7.26 8.66 -15.67
CA ILE A 55 7.85 8.24 -16.96
C ILE A 55 7.39 6.83 -17.37
N ASN A 56 6.67 6.77 -18.50
CA ASN A 56 6.16 5.60 -19.23
C ASN A 56 5.20 4.65 -18.47
N PHE A 57 3.90 4.83 -18.72
CA PHE A 57 2.75 4.01 -18.30
C PHE A 57 2.75 2.52 -18.71
N GLN A 58 3.90 1.93 -19.04
CA GLN A 58 3.95 0.53 -19.48
C GLN A 58 3.95 -0.46 -18.32
N GLU A 59 4.42 -0.08 -17.13
CA GLU A 59 4.44 -0.97 -15.96
C GLU A 59 3.80 -0.29 -14.75
N PRO A 60 2.95 -1.00 -14.00
CA PRO A 60 2.42 -0.49 -12.75
C PRO A 60 3.56 -0.29 -11.74
N VAL A 61 3.53 0.84 -11.02
CA VAL A 61 4.47 1.08 -9.92
C VAL A 61 4.08 0.15 -8.77
N THR A 62 4.83 -0.93 -8.60
CA THR A 62 4.69 -1.84 -7.47
C THR A 62 5.91 -1.68 -6.55
N LEU A 63 5.69 -1.10 -5.37
CA LEU A 63 6.70 -0.99 -4.30
C LEU A 63 6.24 -1.88 -3.15
N ASP A 64 7.09 -2.79 -2.68
CA ASP A 64 6.75 -3.58 -1.49
C ASP A 64 6.84 -2.73 -0.21
N PHE A 65 6.05 -3.07 0.80
CA PHE A 65 6.16 -2.45 2.12
C PHE A 65 7.58 -2.56 2.72
N LEU A 66 8.24 -3.71 2.56
CA LEU A 66 9.59 -3.91 3.11
C LEU A 66 10.66 -3.11 2.37
N ASP A 67 10.41 -2.73 1.11
CA ASP A 67 11.29 -1.83 0.34
C ASP A 67 11.01 -0.35 0.65
N ALA A 68 9.76 -0.03 0.98
CA ALA A 68 9.33 1.30 1.36
C ALA A 68 9.88 1.72 2.73
N GLU A 69 10.20 0.75 3.58
CA GLU A 69 10.68 0.90 4.95
C GLU A 69 12.08 0.30 5.12
N LEU A 70 12.73 0.53 6.27
CA LEU A 70 13.88 -0.31 6.64
C LEU A 70 13.38 -1.69 7.06
N GLU A 71 13.84 -2.72 6.39
CA GLU A 71 13.52 -4.12 6.65
C GLU A 71 13.86 -4.53 8.09
N ASP A 72 12.94 -5.24 8.72
CA ASP A 72 12.98 -5.64 10.13
C ASP A 72 12.10 -6.88 10.30
N GLU A 73 12.56 -7.89 11.04
CA GLU A 73 11.80 -9.14 11.25
C GLU A 73 10.40 -8.89 11.84
N ASN A 74 10.24 -7.86 12.68
CA ASN A 74 8.92 -7.51 13.21
C ASN A 74 8.03 -6.89 12.13
N LYS A 75 8.60 -6.10 11.21
CA LYS A 75 7.85 -5.53 10.07
C LYS A 75 7.43 -6.59 9.08
N GLU A 76 8.24 -7.64 8.87
CA GLU A 76 7.84 -8.82 8.10
C GLU A 76 6.62 -9.53 8.72
N GLU A 77 6.61 -9.70 10.04
CA GLU A 77 5.48 -10.29 10.74
C GLU A 77 4.22 -9.44 10.58
N ILE A 78 4.33 -8.11 10.78
CA ILE A 78 3.22 -7.17 10.60
C ILE A 78 2.67 -7.26 9.16
N ARG A 79 3.56 -7.20 8.16
CA ARG A 79 3.19 -7.33 6.74
C ARG A 79 2.42 -8.62 6.48
N ARG A 80 2.94 -9.76 6.94
CA ARG A 80 2.28 -11.07 6.76
C ARG A 80 0.91 -11.11 7.40
N ARG A 81 0.78 -10.61 8.65
CA ARG A 81 -0.51 -10.58 9.36
C ARG A 81 -1.54 -9.71 8.64
N MET A 82 -1.13 -8.56 8.12
CA MET A 82 -2.00 -7.67 7.35
C MET A 82 -2.43 -8.30 6.01
N ILE A 83 -1.52 -8.99 5.32
CA ILE A 83 -1.84 -9.77 4.10
C ILE A 83 -2.87 -10.87 4.40
N ASP A 84 -2.73 -11.55 5.54
CA ASP A 84 -3.68 -12.57 6.00
C ASP A 84 -5.00 -11.96 6.53
N GLY A 85 -5.16 -10.63 6.46
CA GLY A 85 -6.37 -9.92 6.90
C GLY A 85 -6.55 -9.87 8.42
N MET A 86 -5.48 -10.10 9.20
CA MET A 86 -5.53 -10.07 10.65
C MET A 86 -5.42 -8.64 11.19
N GLU A 87 -6.32 -8.30 12.10
CA GLU A 87 -6.24 -7.06 12.87
C GLU A 87 -5.27 -7.20 14.06
N GLY A 88 -4.72 -6.08 14.53
CA GLY A 88 -3.85 -6.09 15.70
C GLY A 88 -3.17 -4.74 15.98
N HIS A 89 -2.41 -4.71 17.06
CA HIS A 89 -1.56 -3.60 17.46
C HIS A 89 -0.24 -4.15 17.97
N GLN A 90 0.87 -3.53 17.57
CA GLN A 90 2.21 -3.90 18.00
C GLN A 90 3.04 -2.66 18.27
N VAL A 91 3.83 -2.70 19.35
CA VAL A 91 4.83 -1.68 19.65
C VAL A 91 6.19 -2.31 19.44
N ILE A 92 6.95 -1.80 18.48
CA ILE A 92 8.27 -2.30 18.12
C ILE A 92 9.32 -1.21 18.32
N ARG A 93 10.56 -1.61 18.58
CA ARG A 93 11.72 -0.71 18.53
C ARG A 93 12.45 -1.01 17.24
N THR A 94 12.40 -0.08 16.30
CA THR A 94 13.01 -0.26 14.96
C THR A 94 13.68 1.05 14.52
N LEU A 95 14.55 0.95 13.52
CA LEU A 95 15.16 2.11 12.89
C LEU A 95 14.16 2.71 11.88
N VAL A 96 14.18 4.04 11.77
CA VAL A 96 13.36 4.79 10.83
C VAL A 96 14.25 5.30 9.72
N LYS A 97 13.80 5.15 8.46
CA LYS A 97 14.47 5.75 7.31
C LYS A 97 14.29 7.26 7.36
N SER A 98 15.37 8.03 7.31
CA SER A 98 15.26 9.49 7.17
C SER A 98 14.69 9.87 5.80
N LEU A 99 13.87 10.91 5.76
CA LEU A 99 13.29 11.44 4.51
C LEU A 99 14.33 12.18 3.64
N ASP A 100 15.51 12.47 4.19
CA ASP A 100 16.59 13.20 3.55
C ASP A 100 17.48 12.26 2.68
N GLU A 101 16.90 11.67 1.63
CA GLU A 101 17.65 11.05 0.50
C GLU A 101 16.96 11.26 -0.87
#